data_AF-A0A9N9Q2G7-F1
#
_entry.id   AF-A0A9N9Q2G7-F1
#
_cell.length_a   1.000
_cell.length_b   1.000
_cell.length_c   1.000
_cell.angle_alpha   90.00
_cell.angle_beta   90.00
_cell.angle_gamma   90.00
#
_symmetry.space_group_name_H-M   'P 1'
#
loop_
_entity.id
_entity.type
_entity.pdbx_description
1 polymer ?
#
loop_
_entity_poly.entity_id
_entity_poly.type
_entity_poly.pdbx_seq_one_letter_code
_entity_poly.pdbx_strand_id
1 'polypeptide(L)'
;MLPISRAFKLPEWFGWVANLIGLVYLIVTTVLFLFPPELPVTGSNMNYCIVVFFIILVLSIMQWFIDGKKNYNGPRINIDNLQNAEVEGVDASHEEESSIEAGKVTK
;
A
#
# COMPACT_ATOMS: atom_id res chain seq x y z
N MET A 1 5.87 11.61 7.26
CA MET A 1 7.04 11.76 6.37
C MET A 1 7.76 10.43 6.41
N LEU A 2 7.87 9.72 5.28
CA LEU A 2 8.42 8.35 5.27
C LEU A 2 9.94 8.40 5.53
N PRO A 3 10.52 7.42 6.25
CA PRO A 3 11.94 7.40 6.59
C PRO A 3 12.83 7.49 5.35
N ILE A 4 13.93 8.23 5.46
CA ILE A 4 14.84 8.57 4.36
C ILE A 4 15.60 7.36 3.81
N SER A 5 15.76 6.31 4.63
CA SER A 5 16.27 4.99 4.25
C SER A 5 15.15 4.14 3.66
N ARG A 6 15.10 4.06 2.32
CA ARG A 6 14.30 3.09 1.58
C ARG A 6 15.23 2.26 0.71
N ALA A 7 15.10 0.94 0.76
CA ALA A 7 15.90 0.00 -0.02
C ALA A 7 15.82 0.25 -1.54
N PHE A 8 14.75 0.89 -2.01
CA PHE A 8 14.56 1.26 -3.42
C PHE A 8 14.06 2.70 -3.54
N LYS A 9 14.86 3.55 -4.19
CA LYS A 9 14.50 4.93 -4.57
C LYS A 9 14.70 5.06 -6.07
N LEU A 10 13.59 5.14 -6.81
CA LEU A 10 13.63 5.57 -8.20
C LEU A 10 13.97 7.06 -8.24
N PRO A 11 14.66 7.52 -9.30
CA PRO A 11 14.86 8.93 -9.53
C PRO A 11 13.51 9.67 -9.52
N GLU A 12 13.41 10.79 -8.80
CA GLU A 12 12.14 11.52 -8.58
C GLU A 12 11.44 11.88 -9.91
N TRP A 13 12.21 12.29 -10.92
CA TRP A 13 11.70 12.59 -12.26
C TRP A 13 11.06 11.37 -12.94
N PHE A 14 11.65 10.18 -12.78
CA PHE A 14 11.12 8.94 -13.34
C PHE A 14 9.83 8.52 -12.63
N GLY A 15 9.75 8.69 -11.31
CA GLY A 15 8.52 8.46 -10.54
C GLY A 15 7.37 9.35 -11.00
N TRP A 16 7.63 10.65 -11.20
CA TRP A 16 6.63 11.58 -11.72
C TRP A 16 6.15 11.24 -13.13
N VAL A 17 7.08 10.94 -14.03
CA VAL A 17 6.75 10.58 -15.42
C VAL A 17 5.94 9.27 -15.47
N ALA A 18 6.36 8.24 -14.73
CA ALA A 18 5.65 6.97 -14.68
C ALA A 18 4.22 7.11 -14.13
N ASN A 19 4.04 7.92 -13.07
CA ASN A 19 2.71 8.22 -12.54
C ASN A 19 1.83 8.95 -13.56
N LEU A 20 2.38 9.92 -14.28
CA LEU A 20 1.63 10.65 -15.30
C LEU A 20 1.21 9.73 -16.46
N ILE A 21 2.12 8.88 -16.94
CA ILE A 21 1.82 7.88 -17.98
C ILE A 21 0.75 6.91 -17.48
N GLY A 22 0.87 6.42 -16.25
CA GLY A 22 -0.11 5.52 -15.64
C GLY A 22 -1.50 6.17 -15.53
N LEU A 23 -1.55 7.44 -15.12
CA LEU A 23 -2.80 8.20 -15.05
C LEU A 23 -3.44 8.40 -16.43
N VAL A 24 -2.65 8.80 -17.43
CA VAL A 24 -3.14 8.96 -18.81
C VAL A 24 -3.64 7.62 -19.37
N TYR A 25 -2.87 6.54 -19.16
CA TYR A 25 -3.26 5.20 -19.59
C TYR A 25 -4.56 4.73 -18.92
N LEU A 26 -4.73 4.97 -17.62
CA LEU A 26 -5.96 4.68 -16.89
C LEU A 26 -7.15 5.41 -17.51
N ILE A 27 -7.02 6.71 -17.81
CA ILE A 27 -8.09 7.51 -18.39
C ILE A 27 -8.43 6.99 -19.80
N VAL A 28 -7.43 6.79 -20.65
CA VAL A 28 -7.62 6.33 -22.03
C VAL A 28 -8.29 4.97 -22.05
N THR A 29 -7.79 4.01 -21.30
CA THR A 29 -8.38 2.66 -21.22
C THR A 29 -9.80 2.70 -20.66
N THR A 30 -10.07 3.56 -19.67
CA THR A 30 -11.43 3.77 -19.15
C THR A 30 -12.39 4.26 -20.23
N VAL A 31 -12.00 5.25 -21.04
CA VAL A 31 -12.84 5.77 -22.13
C VAL A 31 -13.02 4.73 -23.24
N LEU A 32 -11.96 4.01 -23.61
CA LEU A 32 -12.05 2.93 -24.61
C LEU A 32 -12.96 1.79 -24.13
N PHE A 33 -12.90 1.43 -22.85
CA PHE A 33 -13.82 0.46 -22.24
C PHE A 33 -15.24 1.01 -22.07
N LEU A 34 -15.48 2.32 -22.16
CA LEU A 34 -16.85 2.83 -22.18
C LEU A 34 -17.52 2.65 -23.54
N PHE A 35 -16.72 2.64 -24.62
CA PHE A 35 -17.28 2.54 -25.95
C PHE A 35 -17.73 1.10 -26.27
N PRO A 36 -18.89 0.95 -26.92
CA PRO A 36 -19.39 -0.34 -27.37
C PRO A 36 -18.45 -0.90 -28.46
N PRO A 37 -18.23 -2.23 -28.48
CA PRO A 37 -17.35 -2.86 -29.47
C PRO A 37 -17.92 -2.80 -30.90
N GLU A 38 -19.25 -2.71 -31.05
CA GLU A 38 -19.92 -2.66 -32.35
C GLU A 38 -21.14 -1.71 -32.33
N LEU A 39 -21.42 -1.11 -33.48
CA LEU A 39 -22.62 -0.30 -33.76
C LEU A 39 -23.55 -1.11 -34.69
N PRO A 40 -24.89 -1.05 -34.56
CA PRO A 40 -25.68 -0.27 -33.60
C PRO A 40 -25.72 -0.89 -32.20
N VAL A 41 -25.71 -0.04 -31.18
CA VAL A 41 -25.76 -0.49 -29.78
C VAL A 41 -27.10 -1.15 -29.47
N THR A 42 -27.07 -2.45 -29.21
CA THR A 42 -28.19 -3.17 -28.58
C THR A 42 -27.89 -3.36 -27.10
N GLY A 43 -28.93 -3.42 -26.24
CA GLY A 43 -28.75 -3.62 -24.80
C GLY A 43 -27.94 -4.89 -24.47
N SER A 44 -27.90 -5.89 -25.35
CA SER A 44 -27.08 -7.07 -25.15
C SER A 44 -25.58 -6.87 -25.46
N ASN A 45 -25.19 -5.80 -26.18
CA ASN A 45 -23.83 -5.59 -26.69
C ASN A 45 -23.16 -4.30 -26.16
N MET A 46 -23.80 -3.59 -25.22
CA MET A 46 -23.22 -2.40 -24.60
C MET A 46 -22.16 -2.79 -23.57
N ASN A 47 -21.05 -2.04 -23.49
CA ASN A 47 -20.07 -2.25 -22.43
C ASN A 47 -20.62 -1.75 -21.08
N TYR A 48 -20.87 -2.67 -20.16
CA TYR A 48 -21.45 -2.40 -18.84
C TYR A 48 -20.44 -1.95 -17.78
N CYS A 49 -19.15 -1.82 -18.12
CA CYS A 49 -18.11 -1.41 -17.18
C CYS A 49 -18.42 -0.06 -16.49
N ILE A 50 -19.02 0.89 -17.21
CA ILE A 50 -19.41 2.19 -16.63
C ILE A 50 -20.47 2.07 -15.52
N VAL A 51 -21.43 1.16 -15.69
CA VAL A 51 -22.51 0.94 -14.72
C VAL A 51 -21.92 0.38 -13.43
N VAL A 52 -21.04 -0.62 -13.55
CA VAL A 52 -20.34 -1.23 -12.40
C VAL A 52 -19.43 -0.22 -11.70
N PHE A 53 -18.67 0.58 -12.47
CA PHE A 53 -17.82 1.63 -11.92
C PHE A 53 -18.63 2.63 -11.09
N PHE A 54 -19.78 3.07 -11.60
CA PHE A 54 -20.64 4.01 -10.91
C PHE A 54 -21.22 3.43 -9.61
N ILE A 55 -21.64 2.16 -9.62
CA ILE A 55 -22.11 1.48 -8.40
C ILE A 55 -21.02 1.44 -7.33
N ILE A 56 -19.79 1.05 -7.69
CA ILE A 56 -18.67 0.97 -6.76
C ILE A 56 -18.33 2.36 -6.21
N LEU A 57 -18.32 3.39 -7.07
CA LEU A 57 -18.06 4.77 -6.66
C LEU A 57 -19.10 5.26 -5.65
N VAL A 58 -20.39 4.99 -5.89
CA VAL A 58 -21.47 5.33 -4.96
C VAL A 58 -21.31 4.59 -3.63
N LEU A 59 -21.05 3.27 -3.66
CA LEU A 59 -20.83 2.48 -2.45
C LEU A 59 -19.63 2.99 -1.65
N SER A 60 -18.53 3.34 -2.33
CA SER A 60 -17.34 3.91 -1.70
C SER A 60 -17.64 5.26 -1.04
N ILE A 61 -18.41 6.12 -1.69
CA ILE A 61 -18.82 7.42 -1.13
C ILE A 61 -19.74 7.20 0.07
N MET A 62 -20.75 6.33 -0.06
CA MET A 62 -21.68 6.02 1.03
C MET A 62 -20.94 5.47 2.25
N GLN A 63 -20.06 4.50 2.05
CA GLN A 63 -19.24 3.93 3.13
C GLN A 63 -18.34 4.99 3.79
N TRP A 64 -17.77 5.91 3.00
CA TRP A 64 -17.01 7.03 3.54
C TRP A 64 -17.86 7.97 4.39
N PHE A 65 -19.09 8.27 3.97
CA PHE A 65 -19.99 9.12 4.74
C PHE A 65 -20.48 8.45 6.03
N ILE A 66 -20.70 7.14 6.02
CA ILE A 66 -21.19 6.38 7.18
C ILE A 66 -20.06 6.18 8.21
N ASP A 67 -18.99 5.50 7.82
CA ASP A 67 -17.92 5.08 8.75
C ASP A 67 -16.62 5.84 8.54
N GLY A 68 -16.27 6.14 7.29
CA GLY A 68 -15.00 6.80 6.97
C GLY A 68 -14.83 8.14 7.68
N LYS A 69 -15.84 9.01 7.63
CA LYS A 69 -15.75 10.34 8.24
C LYS A 69 -15.66 10.31 9.77
N LYS A 70 -16.22 9.29 10.43
CA LYS A 70 -16.33 9.23 11.90
C LYS A 70 -15.29 8.31 12.55
N ASN A 71 -14.83 7.28 11.86
CA ASN A 71 -13.93 6.27 12.40
C ASN A 71 -12.51 6.31 11.80
N TYR A 72 -12.18 7.30 10.95
CA TYR A 72 -10.82 7.53 10.48
C TYR A 72 -9.94 8.06 11.60
N ASN A 73 -9.56 7.16 12.51
CA ASN A 73 -8.45 7.35 13.41
C ASN A 73 -7.20 7.09 12.58
N GLY A 74 -6.50 8.17 12.20
CA GLY A 74 -5.18 8.06 11.58
C GLY A 74 -4.27 7.16 12.41
N PRO A 75 -3.23 6.54 11.81
CA PRO A 75 -2.41 5.55 12.47
C PRO A 75 -2.02 6.03 13.85
N ARG A 76 -2.44 5.30 14.89
CA ARG A 76 -1.96 5.48 16.26
C ARG A 76 -0.51 5.01 16.22
N ILE A 77 0.38 5.86 15.72
CA ILE A 77 1.80 5.73 15.93
C ILE A 77 1.98 5.85 17.44
N ASN A 78 1.91 4.71 18.14
CA ASN A 78 2.52 4.62 19.46
C ASN A 78 4.01 4.77 19.18
N ILE A 79 4.46 6.02 19.17
CA ILE A 79 5.86 6.41 19.09
C ILE A 79 6.70 5.65 20.13
N ASP A 80 6.06 5.24 21.23
CA ASP A 80 6.59 4.41 22.29
C ASP A 80 6.98 2.99 21.82
N ASN A 81 6.25 2.38 20.86
CA ASN A 81 6.60 1.06 20.31
C ASN A 81 7.57 1.13 19.14
N LEU A 82 7.70 2.28 18.47
CA LEU A 82 8.71 2.48 17.42
C LEU A 82 10.11 2.74 18.00
N GLN A 83 10.23 3.34 19.19
CA GLN A 83 11.52 3.44 19.89
C GLN A 83 12.00 2.09 20.44
N ASN A 84 11.07 1.21 20.83
CA ASN A 84 11.40 -0.11 21.39
C ASN A 84 11.69 -1.18 20.31
N ALA A 85 11.28 -0.97 19.06
CA ALA A 85 11.56 -1.89 17.95
C ALA A 85 12.97 -1.73 17.35
N GLU A 86 13.71 -0.66 17.68
CA GLU A 86 15.12 -0.48 17.28
C GLU A 86 16.07 -1.30 18.18
N VAL A 87 15.66 -1.65 19.41
CA VAL A 87 16.56 -2.31 20.40
C VAL A 87 16.49 -3.84 20.42
N GLU A 88 15.60 -4.48 19.65
CA GLU A 88 15.48 -5.95 19.62
C GLU A 88 16.17 -6.57 18.40
N GLY A 89 17.35 -6.04 18.05
CA GLY A 89 18.11 -6.45 16.88
C GLY A 89 19.61 -6.38 17.12
N VAL A 90 20.11 -7.15 18.08
CA VAL A 90 21.44 -7.78 18.20
C VAL A 90 21.67 -8.05 19.68
N ASP A 91 21.36 -9.27 20.13
CA ASP A 91 22.07 -9.91 21.23
C ASP A 91 22.13 -11.42 20.96
N ALA A 92 22.91 -11.77 19.94
CA ALA A 92 23.56 -13.07 19.85
C ALA A 92 24.85 -13.09 20.68
N SER A 93 24.85 -12.44 21.85
CA SER A 93 26.02 -12.27 22.73
C SER A 93 25.89 -13.03 24.06
N HIS A 94 24.73 -13.61 24.37
CA HIS A 94 24.49 -14.30 25.65
C HIS A 94 24.66 -15.83 25.63
N GLU A 95 24.99 -16.46 24.49
CA GLU A 95 25.24 -17.92 24.44
C GLU A 95 26.73 -18.31 24.51
N GLU A 96 27.67 -17.43 24.15
CA GLU A 96 29.10 -17.77 24.18
C GLU A 96 29.73 -17.66 25.58
N GLU A 97 29.24 -16.78 26.45
CA GLU A 97 29.87 -16.54 27.76
C GLU A 97 29.58 -17.66 28.79
N SER A 98 28.42 -18.33 28.70
CA SER A 98 28.08 -19.46 29.60
C SER A 98 28.91 -20.73 29.31
N SER A 99 29.37 -20.90 28.07
CA SER A 99 30.21 -22.03 27.67
C SER A 99 31.67 -21.87 28.12
N ILE A 100 32.16 -20.62 28.22
CA ILE A 100 33.53 -20.33 28.68
C ILE A 100 33.66 -20.47 30.20
N GLU A 101 32.63 -20.08 30.96
CA GLU A 101 32.66 -20.21 32.43
C GLU A 101 32.51 -21.68 32.89
N ALA A 102 31.68 -22.48 32.20
CA ALA A 102 31.58 -23.92 32.45
C ALA A 102 32.90 -24.67 32.15
N GLY A 103 33.68 -24.20 31.18
CA GLY A 103 34.99 -24.77 30.83
C GLY A 103 36.12 -24.41 31.80
N LYS A 104 35.99 -23.33 32.58
CA LYS A 104 37.02 -22.87 33.53
C LYS A 104 36.96 -23.54 34.90
N VAL A 105 35.83 -24.15 35.26
CA VAL A 105 35.64 -24.77 36.59
C VAL A 105 36.14 -26.23 36.64
N THR A 106 36.47 -26.83 35.49
CA THR A 106 36.91 -28.24 35.41
C THR A 106 38.40 -28.39 35.10
N LYS A 107 39.26 -27.47 35.57
CA LYS A 107 40.71 -27.65 35.58
C LYS A 107 41.38 -27.02 36.80
#